data_AF-A0A183L1W5-F1
#
_entry.id   AF-A0A183L1W5-F1
#
_cell.length_a   1.000
_cell.length_b   1.000
_cell.length_c   1.000
_cell.angle_alpha   90.00
_cell.angle_beta   90.00
_cell.angle_gamma   90.00
#
_symmetry.space_group_name_H-M   'P 1'
#
loop_
_entity.id
_entity.type
_entity.pdbx_description
1 polymer ?
#
loop_
_entity_poly.entity_id
_entity_poly.type
_entity_poly.pdbx_seq_one_letter_code
_entity_poly.pdbx_strand_id
1 'polypeptide(L)'
;MSSNLHCTDNPITSSDTSLKLSDYDKNPLPDKPQLNKVRSVVSLSGTPPTLPSALNLINSNDWEDKVTGLELLAQIVTEQSVHLVQTTQTGSASAGSSRQPATNLSSSAPTLILTAETLSQAVQAVITECRNLRSQVSRQAVQTMGSLFQGLNRAMDPHVDVCIRVLLSKTGEAAAAFLRDEVSVIMDEVIQHASPSRTLQALIQHGIG
;
A
#
# COMPACT_ATOMS: atom_id res chain seq x y z
N MET A 1 -14.47 56.73 50.86
CA MET A 1 -15.84 56.37 51.27
C MET A 1 -16.20 55.09 50.54
N SER A 2 -15.97 53.98 51.23
CA SER A 2 -16.17 52.62 50.74
C SER A 2 -17.47 52.11 51.36
N SER A 3 -18.37 51.54 50.56
CA SER A 3 -19.55 50.85 51.05
C SER A 3 -19.75 49.57 50.26
N ASN A 4 -19.33 48.47 50.87
CA ASN A 4 -19.76 47.11 50.59
C ASN A 4 -20.58 46.69 51.81
N LEU A 5 -21.78 46.13 51.64
CA LEU A 5 -22.43 45.26 52.64
C LEU A 5 -23.71 44.63 52.04
N HIS A 6 -23.68 43.33 51.72
CA HIS A 6 -24.58 42.37 52.36
C HIS A 6 -23.99 40.95 52.26
N CYS A 7 -24.16 40.21 53.34
CA CYS A 7 -23.54 38.94 53.69
C CYS A 7 -24.60 37.81 53.69
N THR A 8 -24.22 36.63 54.18
CA THR A 8 -24.97 35.38 54.46
C THR A 8 -24.91 34.33 53.33
N ASP A 9 -24.64 33.05 53.55
CA ASP A 9 -24.16 32.28 54.71
C ASP A 9 -23.64 30.93 54.17
N ASN A 10 -22.71 30.30 54.90
CA ASN A 10 -22.08 29.01 54.55
C ASN A 10 -22.88 27.85 55.21
N PRO A 11 -22.66 26.56 54.89
CA PRO A 11 -21.70 25.83 55.74
C PRO A 11 -20.90 24.71 55.06
N ILE A 12 -19.81 24.43 55.78
CA ILE A 12 -18.76 23.41 55.65
C ILE A 12 -19.28 22.03 56.09
N THR A 13 -18.74 20.93 55.54
CA THR A 13 -18.23 19.77 56.35
C THR A 13 -17.48 18.74 55.50
N SER A 14 -16.29 18.39 55.98
CA SER A 14 -15.34 17.40 55.50
C SER A 14 -15.64 16.00 56.07
N SER A 15 -15.26 14.93 55.34
CA SER A 15 -14.70 13.64 55.82
C SER A 15 -14.83 12.60 54.71
N ASP A 16 -13.74 12.10 54.09
CA ASP A 16 -12.88 10.97 54.50
C ASP A 16 -13.55 9.58 54.39
N THR A 17 -12.71 8.58 54.09
CA THR A 17 -12.88 7.11 54.10
C THR A 17 -13.44 6.32 52.92
N SER A 18 -12.53 5.48 52.40
CA SER A 18 -12.67 4.05 52.08
C SER A 18 -13.28 3.56 50.75
N LEU A 19 -12.36 3.00 49.96
CA LEU A 19 -12.46 1.82 49.09
C LEU A 19 -13.77 1.03 49.16
N LYS A 20 -14.45 0.93 48.02
CA LYS A 20 -15.32 -0.21 47.73
C LYS A 20 -15.08 -0.71 46.30
N LEU A 21 -14.52 -1.91 46.24
CA LEU A 21 -14.41 -2.77 45.09
C LEU A 21 -15.81 -3.20 44.62
N SER A 22 -15.93 -3.49 43.33
CA SER A 22 -17.04 -4.20 42.62
C SER A 22 -18.13 -3.31 42.02
N ASP A 23 -18.01 -3.04 40.72
CA ASP A 23 -19.15 -3.00 39.78
C ASP A 23 -18.59 -3.20 38.34
N TYR A 24 -18.21 -4.45 38.05
CA TYR A 24 -18.28 -4.96 36.69
C TYR A 24 -19.74 -5.33 36.44
N ASP A 25 -20.49 -4.53 35.68
CA ASP A 25 -21.34 -5.05 34.60
C ASP A 25 -22.02 -3.92 33.80
N LYS A 26 -22.06 -4.13 32.48
CA LYS A 26 -22.93 -3.49 31.46
C LYS A 26 -22.70 -2.03 31.09
N ASN A 27 -21.67 -1.82 30.28
CA ASN A 27 -21.85 -1.01 29.08
C ASN A 27 -21.65 -1.90 27.84
N PRO A 28 -22.66 -2.06 26.97
CA PRO A 28 -22.50 -2.77 25.72
C PRO A 28 -21.40 -2.12 24.87
N LEU A 29 -20.47 -2.95 24.41
CA LEU A 29 -19.43 -2.61 23.46
C LEU A 29 -20.08 -1.94 22.22
N PRO A 30 -19.64 -0.76 21.75
CA PRO A 30 -20.05 -0.30 20.43
C PRO A 30 -19.44 -1.26 19.39
N ASP A 31 -20.32 -1.95 18.67
CA ASP A 31 -19.99 -2.77 17.52
C ASP A 31 -19.15 -1.99 16.49
N LYS A 32 -18.17 -2.70 15.95
CA LYS A 32 -17.18 -2.27 14.95
C LYS A 32 -17.79 -1.45 13.80
N PRO A 33 -17.11 -0.42 13.29
CA PRO A 33 -17.03 -0.27 11.85
C PRO A 33 -16.07 -1.36 11.33
N GLN A 34 -16.64 -2.42 10.76
CA GLN A 34 -15.94 -3.28 9.81
C GLN A 34 -15.44 -2.37 8.69
N LEU A 35 -14.16 -2.01 8.72
CA LEU A 35 -13.50 -1.28 7.64
C LEU A 35 -13.22 -2.30 6.52
N ASN A 36 -14.31 -2.82 5.96
CA ASN A 36 -14.30 -3.50 4.69
C ASN A 36 -14.09 -2.38 3.66
N LYS A 37 -12.83 -2.01 3.44
CA LYS A 37 -12.47 -1.17 2.30
C LYS A 37 -12.67 -2.04 1.07
N VAL A 38 -13.93 -2.10 0.63
CA VAL A 38 -14.29 -2.56 -0.69
C VAL A 38 -13.45 -1.71 -1.63
N ARG A 39 -12.35 -2.29 -2.10
CA ARG A 39 -11.66 -1.83 -3.29
C ARG A 39 -12.74 -1.83 -4.35
N SER A 40 -13.30 -0.65 -4.65
CA SER A 40 -14.17 -0.49 -5.82
C SER A 40 -13.32 -0.94 -6.99
N VAL A 41 -13.56 -2.18 -7.42
CA VAL A 41 -13.08 -2.67 -8.69
C VAL A 41 -13.75 -1.78 -9.73
N VAL A 42 -12.98 -0.82 -10.25
CA VAL A 42 -13.41 -0.10 -11.42
C VAL A 42 -13.48 -1.14 -12.53
N SER A 43 -14.70 -1.52 -12.90
CA SER A 43 -14.97 -2.46 -13.98
C SER A 43 -14.62 -1.78 -15.30
N LEU A 44 -13.32 -1.68 -15.61
CA LEU A 44 -12.85 -1.22 -16.91
C LEU A 44 -13.09 -2.35 -17.91
N SER A 45 -14.07 -2.11 -18.76
CA SER A 45 -14.43 -2.91 -19.92
C SER A 45 -13.22 -3.29 -20.78
N GLY A 46 -13.02 -4.59 -20.97
CA GLY A 46 -12.74 -5.20 -22.27
C GLY A 46 -11.33 -5.19 -22.84
N THR A 47 -10.31 -4.58 -22.20
CA THR A 47 -8.91 -4.71 -22.65
C THR A 47 -8.04 -5.23 -21.51
N PRO A 48 -7.18 -6.25 -21.75
CA PRO A 48 -6.25 -6.69 -20.73
C PRO A 48 -5.32 -5.53 -20.38
N PRO A 49 -5.13 -5.22 -19.09
CA PRO A 49 -4.28 -4.10 -18.69
C PRO A 49 -2.84 -4.40 -19.15
N THR A 50 -2.28 -3.52 -19.97
CA THR A 50 -0.91 -3.66 -20.49
C THR A 50 0.01 -2.65 -19.84
N LEU A 51 1.19 -3.12 -19.44
CA LEU A 51 2.21 -2.27 -18.83
C LEU A 51 2.61 -1.04 -19.68
N PRO A 52 2.90 -1.16 -20.99
CA PRO A 52 3.26 0.01 -21.80
C PRO A 52 2.13 1.04 -21.88
N SER A 53 0.86 0.60 -21.87
CA SER A 53 -0.27 1.54 -21.83
C SER A 53 -0.34 2.28 -20.50
N ALA A 54 -0.12 1.58 -19.38
CA ALA A 54 -0.07 2.21 -18.06
C ALA A 54 1.06 3.24 -17.96
N LEU A 55 2.27 2.92 -18.43
CA LEU A 55 3.41 3.84 -18.44
C LEU A 55 3.15 5.08 -19.31
N ASN A 56 2.51 4.90 -20.47
CA ASN A 56 2.16 6.03 -21.34
C ASN A 56 1.19 7.01 -20.64
N LEU A 57 0.19 6.49 -19.94
CA LEU A 57 -0.76 7.29 -19.16
C LEU A 57 -0.08 8.00 -17.98
N ILE A 58 0.84 7.33 -17.27
CA ILE A 58 1.62 7.96 -16.19
C ILE A 58 2.48 9.12 -16.73
N ASN A 59 2.97 9.03 -17.96
CA ASN A 59 3.73 10.11 -18.59
C ASN A 59 2.85 11.21 -19.22
N SER A 60 1.52 11.10 -19.15
CA SER A 60 0.60 12.14 -19.65
C SER A 60 0.78 13.46 -18.88
N ASN A 61 0.36 14.57 -19.49
CA ASN A 61 0.29 15.86 -18.82
C ASN A 61 -1.05 16.05 -18.09
N ASP A 62 -2.04 15.21 -18.41
CA ASP A 62 -3.31 15.18 -17.70
C ASP A 62 -3.21 14.36 -16.41
N TRP A 63 -3.91 14.83 -15.38
CA TRP A 63 -3.84 14.21 -14.06
C TRP A 63 -4.73 12.97 -13.91
N GLU A 64 -5.85 12.91 -14.65
CA GLU A 64 -6.77 11.77 -14.65
C GLU A 64 -6.10 10.61 -15.36
N ASP A 65 -5.43 10.89 -16.47
CA ASP A 65 -4.60 9.92 -17.17
C ASP A 65 -3.54 9.35 -16.23
N LYS A 66 -2.80 10.21 -15.50
CA LYS A 66 -1.79 9.76 -14.54
C LYS A 66 -2.36 8.82 -13.48
N VAL A 67 -3.49 9.20 -12.87
CA VAL A 67 -4.18 8.39 -11.84
C VAL A 67 -4.61 7.05 -12.44
N THR A 68 -5.20 7.07 -13.64
CA THR A 68 -5.62 5.87 -14.37
C THR A 68 -4.44 4.95 -14.66
N GLY A 69 -3.31 5.50 -15.12
CA GLY A 69 -2.09 4.76 -15.37
C GLY A 69 -1.51 4.13 -14.10
N LEU A 70 -1.51 4.85 -12.98
CA LEU A 70 -1.08 4.35 -11.67
C LEU A 70 -1.98 3.22 -11.14
N GLU A 71 -3.30 3.32 -11.36
CA GLU A 71 -4.26 2.28 -10.99
C GLU A 71 -4.10 1.02 -11.85
N LEU A 72 -3.95 1.19 -13.17
CA LEU A 72 -3.67 0.09 -14.09
C LEU A 72 -2.35 -0.61 -13.72
N LEU A 73 -1.31 0.14 -13.40
CA LEU A 73 -0.04 -0.44 -12.95
C LEU A 73 -0.21 -1.27 -11.68
N ALA A 74 -0.96 -0.77 -10.69
CA ALA A 74 -1.26 -1.52 -9.48
C ALA A 74 -2.03 -2.82 -9.78
N GLN A 75 -2.98 -2.78 -10.72
CA GLN A 75 -3.74 -3.95 -11.13
C GLN A 75 -2.84 -5.00 -11.82
N ILE A 76 -2.03 -4.58 -12.79
CA ILE A 76 -1.11 -5.47 -13.52
C ILE A 76 -0.20 -6.22 -12.56
N VAL A 77 0.35 -5.50 -11.58
CA VAL A 77 1.33 -6.05 -10.65
C VAL A 77 0.69 -6.99 -9.61
N THR A 78 -0.53 -6.69 -9.17
CA THR A 78 -1.24 -7.56 -8.21
C THR A 78 -1.78 -8.83 -8.84
N GLU A 79 -2.26 -8.77 -10.09
CA GLU A 79 -2.70 -9.96 -10.84
C GLU A 79 -1.54 -10.90 -11.18
N GLN A 80 -0.33 -10.37 -11.38
CA GLN A 80 0.85 -11.18 -11.71
C GLN A 80 1.28 -12.12 -10.57
N SER A 81 0.94 -11.79 -9.31
CA SER A 81 1.22 -12.65 -8.16
C SER A 81 0.50 -14.01 -8.23
N VAL A 82 -0.58 -14.12 -9.01
CA VAL A 82 -1.39 -15.34 -9.09
C VAL A 82 -0.74 -16.41 -9.99
N HIS A 83 0.11 -16.02 -10.95
CA HIS A 83 0.67 -16.96 -11.93
C HIS A 83 2.00 -17.61 -11.51
N LEU A 84 2.64 -17.17 -10.41
CA LEU A 84 3.91 -17.75 -9.95
C LEU A 84 3.76 -19.00 -9.05
N VAL A 85 2.52 -19.44 -8.76
CA VAL A 85 2.25 -20.50 -7.77
C VAL A 85 2.10 -21.92 -8.36
N GLN A 86 2.25 -22.15 -9.67
CA GLN A 86 2.05 -23.49 -10.22
C GLN A 86 3.03 -23.95 -11.30
N THR A 87 4.29 -24.16 -10.92
CA THR A 87 5.22 -25.07 -11.61
C THR A 87 6.14 -25.80 -10.63
N THR A 88 5.56 -26.47 -9.62
CA THR A 88 6.28 -27.57 -8.95
C THR A 88 6.12 -28.83 -9.79
N GLN A 89 7.02 -28.98 -10.75
CA GLN A 89 7.32 -30.21 -11.46
C GLN A 89 7.95 -31.19 -10.46
N THR A 90 7.26 -32.28 -10.13
CA THR A 90 7.87 -33.49 -9.55
C THR A 90 7.84 -34.59 -10.59
N GLY A 91 9.00 -35.19 -10.83
CA GLY A 91 9.32 -35.98 -12.00
C GLY A 91 8.63 -37.34 -12.13
N SER A 92 8.34 -37.65 -13.40
CA SER A 92 8.61 -38.89 -14.15
C SER A 92 8.69 -40.25 -13.46
N ALA A 93 7.76 -41.14 -13.83
CA ALA A 93 7.98 -42.44 -14.47
C ALA A 93 6.61 -42.82 -15.12
N SER A 94 6.44 -43.49 -16.27
CA SER A 94 7.24 -44.46 -17.01
C SER A 94 6.60 -44.67 -18.39
N ALA A 95 7.40 -45.21 -19.32
CA ALA A 95 7.05 -46.08 -20.44
C ALA A 95 6.15 -45.58 -21.59
N GLY A 96 6.75 -45.57 -22.80
CA GLY A 96 6.16 -46.32 -23.91
C GLY A 96 5.72 -45.52 -25.14
N SER A 97 6.59 -45.52 -26.14
CA SER A 97 6.29 -45.81 -27.55
C SER A 97 5.34 -44.90 -28.37
N SER A 98 5.89 -44.54 -29.55
CA SER A 98 5.22 -44.40 -30.85
C SER A 98 4.91 -42.98 -31.37
N ARG A 99 5.05 -42.89 -32.70
CA ARG A 99 5.27 -41.71 -33.55
C ARG A 99 4.05 -40.80 -33.70
N GLN A 100 4.25 -39.48 -33.77
CA GLN A 100 3.84 -38.57 -34.87
C GLN A 100 4.18 -37.10 -34.57
N PRO A 101 4.44 -36.25 -35.60
CA PRO A 101 4.72 -34.82 -35.44
C PRO A 101 3.40 -34.03 -35.47
N ALA A 102 3.04 -33.38 -34.36
CA ALA A 102 1.92 -32.44 -34.31
C ALA A 102 2.46 -31.06 -33.94
N THR A 103 2.50 -30.19 -34.94
CA THR A 103 2.57 -28.74 -34.81
C THR A 103 1.43 -28.26 -33.91
N ASN A 104 1.71 -28.07 -32.63
CA ASN A 104 0.80 -27.41 -31.71
C ASN A 104 1.15 -25.91 -31.68
N LEU A 105 0.59 -25.20 -32.65
CA LEU A 105 0.27 -23.79 -32.52
C LEU A 105 -0.86 -23.69 -31.49
N SER A 106 -0.49 -23.60 -30.21
CA SER A 106 -1.44 -23.32 -29.13
C SER A 106 -0.95 -22.09 -28.38
N SER A 107 -1.51 -20.95 -28.79
CA SER A 107 -1.73 -19.76 -27.98
C SER A 107 -0.70 -19.52 -26.87
N SER A 108 0.48 -19.03 -27.23
CA SER A 108 1.24 -18.23 -26.27
C SER A 108 0.42 -16.96 -26.07
N ALA A 109 -0.45 -16.98 -25.06
CA ALA A 109 -0.93 -15.78 -24.42
C ALA A 109 0.29 -14.84 -24.24
N PRO A 110 0.15 -13.52 -24.45
CA PRO A 110 1.20 -12.58 -24.09
C PRO A 110 1.39 -12.68 -22.58
N THR A 111 2.28 -13.57 -22.17
CA THR A 111 2.84 -13.61 -20.82
C THR A 111 3.52 -12.26 -20.70
N LEU A 112 2.91 -11.38 -19.92
CA LEU A 112 3.39 -10.04 -19.66
C LEU A 112 4.75 -10.17 -18.97
N ILE A 113 5.84 -10.24 -19.76
CA ILE A 113 7.19 -10.31 -19.22
C ILE A 113 7.49 -8.92 -18.69
N LEU A 114 7.21 -8.73 -17.40
CA LEU A 114 7.77 -7.64 -16.63
C LEU A 114 9.28 -7.88 -16.59
N THR A 115 10.01 -7.36 -17.56
CA THR A 115 11.47 -7.42 -17.56
C THR A 115 11.99 -6.52 -16.44
N ALA A 116 13.21 -6.77 -15.96
CA ALA A 116 13.83 -5.91 -14.96
C ALA A 116 13.88 -4.43 -15.42
N GLU A 117 14.00 -4.20 -16.73
CA GLU A 117 13.98 -2.86 -17.33
C GLU A 117 12.60 -2.20 -17.19
N THR A 118 11.53 -2.88 -17.60
CA THR A 118 10.18 -2.29 -17.57
C THR A 118 9.67 -2.13 -16.14
N LEU A 119 10.10 -3.02 -15.23
CA LEU A 119 9.91 -2.84 -13.79
C LEU A 119 10.60 -1.56 -13.29
N SER A 120 11.89 -1.39 -13.58
CA SER A 120 12.65 -0.22 -13.15
C SER A 120 12.01 1.08 -13.65
N GLN A 121 11.54 1.10 -14.91
CA GLN A 121 10.81 2.23 -15.47
C GLN A 121 9.51 2.51 -14.70
N ALA A 122 8.72 1.47 -14.41
CA ALA A 122 7.48 1.61 -13.65
C ALA A 122 7.71 2.13 -12.23
N VAL A 123 8.70 1.59 -11.53
CA VAL A 123 9.09 2.05 -10.19
C VAL A 123 9.54 3.51 -10.22
N GLN A 124 10.36 3.88 -11.20
CA GLN A 124 10.84 5.25 -11.35
C GLN A 124 9.70 6.24 -11.66
N ALA A 125 8.74 5.83 -12.49
CA ALA A 125 7.56 6.62 -12.77
C ALA A 125 6.72 6.85 -11.51
N VAL A 126 6.46 5.80 -10.72
CA VAL A 126 5.74 5.90 -9.43
C VAL A 126 6.48 6.80 -8.44
N ILE A 127 7.80 6.64 -8.28
CA ILE A 127 8.63 7.49 -7.42
C ILE A 127 8.51 8.97 -7.80
N THR A 128 8.51 9.26 -9.10
CA THR A 128 8.37 10.62 -9.62
C THR A 128 6.99 11.19 -9.26
N GLU A 129 5.94 10.41 -9.47
CA GLU A 129 4.57 10.84 -9.17
C GLU A 129 4.27 10.96 -7.67
N CYS A 130 4.98 10.25 -6.78
CA CYS A 130 4.87 10.47 -5.34
C CYS A 130 5.19 11.91 -4.92
N ARG A 131 6.01 12.62 -5.71
CA ARG A 131 6.40 14.03 -5.49
C ARG A 131 5.55 15.01 -6.29
N ASN A 132 4.49 14.54 -6.94
CA ASN A 132 3.59 15.40 -7.72
C ASN A 132 2.90 16.44 -6.82
N LEU A 133 2.80 17.68 -7.32
CA LEU A 133 2.16 18.79 -6.60
C LEU A 133 0.64 18.61 -6.46
N ARG A 134 0.03 17.81 -7.34
CA ARG A 134 -1.38 17.46 -7.25
C ARG A 134 -1.55 16.33 -6.23
N SER A 135 -2.20 16.66 -5.11
CA SER A 135 -2.39 15.74 -3.98
C SER A 135 -3.01 14.40 -4.38
N GLN A 136 -3.95 14.39 -5.33
CA GLN A 136 -4.59 13.16 -5.80
C GLN A 136 -3.64 12.23 -6.56
N VAL A 137 -2.82 12.76 -7.46
CA VAL A 137 -1.82 11.98 -8.21
C VAL A 137 -0.76 11.43 -7.25
N SER A 138 -0.26 12.29 -6.37
CA SER A 138 0.73 11.91 -5.36
C SER A 138 0.20 10.83 -4.41
N ARG A 139 -1.04 10.97 -3.94
CA ARG A 139 -1.70 9.98 -3.09
C ARG A 139 -1.87 8.64 -3.82
N GLN A 140 -2.35 8.66 -5.05
CA GLN A 140 -2.49 7.46 -5.86
C GLN A 140 -1.13 6.78 -6.08
N ALA A 141 -0.07 7.55 -6.33
CA ALA A 141 1.27 7.01 -6.53
C ALA A 141 1.81 6.31 -5.26
N VAL A 142 1.57 6.89 -4.07
CA VAL A 142 1.91 6.25 -2.79
C VAL A 142 1.18 4.92 -2.63
N GLN A 143 -0.13 4.87 -2.93
CA GLN A 143 -0.90 3.63 -2.87
C GLN A 143 -0.39 2.58 -3.88
N THR A 144 -0.11 3.00 -5.12
CA THR A 144 0.46 2.13 -6.16
C THR A 144 1.82 1.58 -5.74
N MET A 145 2.67 2.36 -5.05
CA MET A 145 3.94 1.87 -4.50
C MET A 145 3.73 0.67 -3.57
N GLY A 146 2.74 0.72 -2.69
CA GLY A 146 2.38 -0.43 -1.85
C GLY A 146 1.98 -1.66 -2.66
N SER A 147 1.15 -1.48 -3.69
CA SER A 147 0.79 -2.56 -4.61
C SER A 147 2.00 -3.15 -5.34
N LEU A 148 3.04 -2.36 -5.64
CA LEU A 148 4.29 -2.86 -6.20
C LEU A 148 5.01 -3.82 -5.25
N PHE A 149 5.12 -3.45 -3.97
CA PHE A 149 5.72 -4.31 -2.95
C PHE A 149 4.92 -5.59 -2.74
N GLN A 150 3.59 -5.50 -2.69
CA GLN A 150 2.70 -6.66 -2.56
C GLN A 150 2.82 -7.63 -3.75
N GLY A 151 2.76 -7.12 -4.98
CA GLY A 151 2.71 -7.97 -6.18
C GLY A 151 4.06 -8.50 -6.64
N LEU A 152 5.16 -7.76 -6.43
CA LEU A 152 6.50 -8.13 -6.93
C LEU A 152 7.46 -8.60 -5.85
N ASN A 153 7.17 -8.29 -4.59
CA ASN A 153 7.90 -8.78 -3.43
C ASN A 153 9.42 -8.50 -3.57
N ARG A 154 10.27 -9.53 -3.44
CA ARG A 154 11.74 -9.43 -3.58
C ARG A 154 12.26 -8.80 -4.88
N ALA A 155 11.48 -8.76 -5.96
CA ALA A 155 11.90 -8.06 -7.17
C ALA A 155 12.04 -6.54 -6.95
N MET A 156 11.41 -6.00 -5.90
CA MET A 156 11.55 -4.60 -5.48
C MET A 156 12.80 -4.33 -4.63
N ASP A 157 13.53 -5.35 -4.17
CA ASP A 157 14.72 -5.20 -3.30
C ASP A 157 15.74 -4.15 -3.80
N PRO A 158 16.05 -4.05 -5.12
CA PRO A 158 16.95 -3.02 -5.64
C PRO A 158 16.47 -1.58 -5.44
N HIS A 159 15.15 -1.38 -5.29
CA HIS A 159 14.50 -0.08 -5.21
C HIS A 159 14.04 0.28 -3.79
N VAL A 160 14.17 -0.63 -2.82
CA VAL A 160 13.76 -0.42 -1.42
C VAL A 160 14.32 0.87 -0.82
N ASP A 161 15.62 1.14 -1.03
CA ASP A 161 16.30 2.32 -0.47
C ASP A 161 15.62 3.64 -0.90
N VAL A 162 15.40 3.79 -2.20
CA VAL A 162 14.81 5.00 -2.75
C VAL A 162 13.32 5.11 -2.39
N CYS A 163 12.58 4.00 -2.39
CA CYS A 163 11.18 3.98 -1.99
C CYS A 163 10.99 4.43 -0.54
N ILE A 164 11.75 3.86 0.40
CA ILE A 164 11.68 4.23 1.83
C ILE A 164 12.02 5.70 2.02
N ARG A 165 13.07 6.20 1.36
CA ARG A 165 13.43 7.63 1.41
C ARG A 165 12.28 8.55 0.98
N VAL A 166 11.62 8.22 -0.13
CA VAL A 166 10.51 9.00 -0.69
C VAL A 166 9.31 8.96 0.24
N LEU A 167 8.96 7.79 0.79
CA LEU A 167 7.86 7.64 1.74
C LEU A 167 8.11 8.42 3.04
N LEU A 168 9.33 8.37 3.59
CA LEU A 168 9.70 9.14 4.79
C LEU A 168 9.65 10.65 4.55
N SER A 169 10.19 11.10 3.41
CA SER A 169 10.11 12.51 3.00
C SER A 169 8.65 12.97 2.90
N LYS A 170 7.78 12.11 2.34
CA LYS A 170 6.36 12.37 2.21
C LYS A 170 5.64 12.48 3.56
N THR A 171 6.08 11.70 4.55
CA THR A 171 5.57 11.77 5.92
C THR A 171 5.91 13.10 6.58
N GLY A 172 7.11 13.65 6.33
CA GLY A 172 7.53 14.95 6.82
C GLY A 172 6.79 16.14 6.19
N GLU A 173 6.49 16.05 4.89
CA GLU A 173 5.69 17.05 4.16
C GLU A 173 4.20 17.03 4.53
N ALA A 174 3.70 15.91 5.06
CA ALA A 174 2.29 15.72 5.35
C ALA A 174 1.84 16.64 6.51
N ALA A 175 1.28 17.80 6.15
CA ALA A 175 0.54 18.66 7.07
C ALA A 175 -0.78 18.00 7.54
N ALA A 176 -1.28 17.02 6.79
CA ALA A 176 -2.54 16.33 7.06
C ALA A 176 -2.31 14.88 7.52
N ALA A 177 -3.02 14.47 8.57
CA ALA A 177 -2.89 13.15 9.19
C ALA A 177 -3.14 11.99 8.22
N PHE A 178 -4.08 12.14 7.28
CA PHE A 178 -4.48 11.06 6.37
C PHE A 178 -3.33 10.50 5.53
N LEU A 179 -2.39 11.35 5.11
CA LEU A 179 -1.27 10.92 4.28
C LEU A 179 -0.22 10.19 5.12
N ARG A 180 -0.06 10.57 6.39
CA ARG A 180 0.82 9.86 7.33
C ARG A 180 0.28 8.45 7.60
N ASP A 181 -1.04 8.33 7.80
CA ASP A 181 -1.69 7.04 7.97
C ASP A 181 -1.51 6.16 6.73
N GLU A 182 -1.67 6.73 5.53
CA GLU A 182 -1.43 5.99 4.28
C GLU A 182 0.02 5.55 4.14
N VAL A 183 0.99 6.43 4.38
CA VAL A 183 2.40 6.06 4.33
C VAL A 183 2.73 5.01 5.39
N SER A 184 2.15 5.08 6.58
CA SER A 184 2.33 4.06 7.62
C SER A 184 1.88 2.68 7.15
N VAL A 185 0.72 2.61 6.47
CA VAL A 185 0.23 1.35 5.88
C VAL A 185 1.20 0.87 4.80
N ILE A 186 1.66 1.74 3.90
CA ILE A 186 2.58 1.34 2.84
C ILE A 186 3.94 0.89 3.40
N MET A 187 4.44 1.53 4.45
CA MET A 187 5.68 1.13 5.10
C MET A 187 5.58 -0.28 5.70
N ASP A 188 4.43 -0.65 6.25
CA ASP A 188 4.19 -2.01 6.73
C ASP A 188 4.28 -3.02 5.58
N GLU A 189 3.68 -2.72 4.42
CA GLU A 189 3.79 -3.54 3.20
C GLU A 189 5.24 -3.70 2.72
N VAL A 190 6.03 -2.62 2.77
CA VAL A 190 7.47 -2.67 2.44
C VAL A 190 8.19 -3.63 3.39
N ILE A 191 7.92 -3.54 4.70
CA ILE A 191 8.57 -4.40 5.71
C ILE A 191 8.16 -5.87 5.54
N GLN A 192 6.90 -6.12 5.19
CA GLN A 192 6.37 -7.48 5.02
C GLN A 192 6.89 -8.17 3.73
N HIS A 193 7.08 -7.42 2.64
CA HIS A 193 7.34 -7.99 1.31
C HIS A 193 8.76 -7.80 0.78
N ALA A 194 9.54 -6.85 1.31
CA ALA A 194 10.93 -6.66 0.93
C ALA A 194 11.90 -7.44 1.82
N SER A 195 13.16 -7.56 1.40
CA SER A 195 14.21 -8.16 2.22
C SER A 195 14.43 -7.39 3.54
N PRO A 196 14.31 -8.04 4.71
CA PRO A 196 14.45 -7.38 6.01
C PRO A 196 15.78 -6.65 6.18
N SER A 197 16.89 -7.22 5.69
CA SER A 197 18.21 -6.59 5.77
C SER A 197 18.28 -5.29 4.97
N ARG A 198 17.64 -5.26 3.80
CA ARG A 198 17.60 -4.07 2.92
C ARG A 198 16.70 -3.00 3.51
N THR A 199 15.52 -3.39 3.98
CA THR A 199 14.58 -2.49 4.64
C THR A 199 15.20 -1.87 5.88
N LEU A 200 15.84 -2.66 6.75
CA LEU A 200 16.52 -2.17 7.94
C LEU A 200 17.67 -1.22 7.60
N GLN A 201 18.49 -1.55 6.61
CA GLN A 201 19.58 -0.68 6.16
C GLN A 201 19.05 0.68 5.65
N ALA A 202 18.00 0.65 4.82
CA ALA A 202 17.38 1.85 4.29
C ALA A 202 16.71 2.70 5.39
N LEU A 203 16.05 2.08 6.36
CA LEU A 203 15.46 2.77 7.51
C LEU A 203 16.53 3.43 8.39
N ILE A 204 17.66 2.77 8.65
CA ILE A 204 18.77 3.38 9.39
C ILE A 204 19.36 4.56 8.61
N GLN A 205 19.46 4.43 7.28
CA GLN A 205 20.05 5.46 6.43
C GLN A 205 19.16 6.70 6.28
N HIS A 206 17.83 6.53 6.18
CA HIS A 206 16.90 7.61 5.84
C HIS A 206 15.97 8.02 7.00
N GLY A 207 15.85 7.20 8.05
CA GLY A 207 14.92 7.41 9.17
C GLY A 207 15.46 8.26 10.33
N ILE A 208 16.75 8.55 10.35
CA ILE A 208 17.40 9.42 11.36
C ILE A 208 17.52 10.89 10.91
N GLY A 209 16.78 11.29 9.88
CA GLY A 209 16.82 12.62 9.27
C GLY A 209 15.81 13.60 9.85
#